data_AF-A0A1I5G170-F1
#
_entry.id   AF-A0A1I5G170-F1
#
_cell.length_a   1.000
_cell.length_b   1.000
_cell.length_c   1.000
_cell.angle_alpha   90.00
_cell.angle_beta   90.00
_cell.angle_gamma   90.00
#
_symmetry.space_group_name_H-M   'P 1'
#
loop_
_entity.id
_entity.type
_entity.pdbx_description
1 polymer ?
#
loop_
_entity_poly.entity_id
_entity_poly.type
_entity_poly.pdbx_seq_one_letter_code
_entity_poly.pdbx_strand_id
1 'polypeptide(L)'
;MSRMGPALKAIGQALPNMADVDYQTLAGAIATSTHGTGKAFGSYASQVVGLQLVTASDEVLDCDAQHHAEVFKAGRVSLGALGLVTRVRL
;
A
#
# COMPACT_ATOMS: atom_id res chain seq x y z
N MET A 1 -9.57 5.60 -0.66
CA MET A 1 -9.71 4.24 -1.23
C MET A 1 -11.02 4.11 -2.00
N SER A 2 -12.06 4.88 -1.67
CA SER A 2 -13.35 4.95 -2.40
C SER A 2 -13.27 4.94 -3.93
N ARG A 3 -12.27 5.58 -4.54
CA ARG A 3 -12.06 5.61 -6.00
C ARG A 3 -11.62 4.28 -6.62
N MET A 4 -11.14 3.31 -5.84
CA MET A 4 -10.67 2.02 -6.34
C MET A 4 -11.82 1.08 -6.70
N GLY A 5 -12.94 1.17 -5.99
CA GLY A 5 -14.09 0.27 -6.15
C GLY A 5 -14.61 0.19 -7.60
N PRO A 6 -14.92 1.32 -8.26
CA PRO A 6 -15.36 1.31 -9.65
C PRO A 6 -14.34 0.70 -10.63
N ALA A 7 -13.04 1.00 -10.44
CA ALA A 7 -11.97 0.49 -11.30
C ALA A 7 -11.79 -1.03 -11.16
N LEU A 8 -11.81 -1.55 -9.92
CA LEU A 8 -11.77 -2.99 -9.66
C LEU A 8 -13.01 -3.70 -10.21
N LYS A 9 -14.20 -3.11 -10.01
CA LYS A 9 -15.46 -3.66 -10.52
C LYS A 9 -15.45 -3.79 -12.05
N ALA A 10 -14.86 -2.83 -12.76
CA ALA A 10 -14.76 -2.85 -14.22
C ALA A 10 -13.97 -4.06 -14.76
N ILE A 11 -13.11 -4.67 -13.95
CA ILE A 11 -12.35 -5.89 -14.28
C ILE A 11 -12.82 -7.13 -13.50
N GLY A 12 -14.01 -7.08 -12.90
CA GLY A 12 -14.59 -8.20 -12.16
C GLY A 12 -13.88 -8.52 -10.83
N GLN A 13 -13.19 -7.54 -10.24
CA GLN A 13 -12.44 -7.69 -9.00
C GLN A 13 -13.00 -6.85 -7.86
N ALA A 14 -12.56 -7.16 -6.65
CA ALA A 14 -12.80 -6.40 -5.42
C ALA A 14 -11.60 -6.56 -4.47
N LEU A 15 -11.50 -5.70 -3.46
CA LEU A 15 -10.54 -5.92 -2.38
C LEU A 15 -10.94 -7.17 -1.56
N PRO A 16 -9.99 -8.02 -1.15
CA PRO A 16 -10.30 -9.24 -0.39
C PRO A 16 -10.79 -8.94 1.04
N ASN A 17 -10.44 -7.76 1.57
CA ASN A 17 -10.95 -7.22 2.82
C ASN A 17 -10.97 -5.70 2.70
N MET A 18 -11.91 -5.03 3.36
CA MET A 18 -12.02 -3.57 3.37
C MET A 18 -12.13 -3.08 4.82
N ALA A 19 -11.37 -2.05 5.15
CA ALA A 19 -11.51 -1.32 6.41
C ALA A 19 -12.82 -0.52 6.43
N ASP A 20 -13.30 -0.20 7.63
CA ASP A 20 -14.53 0.58 7.86
C ASP A 20 -14.48 1.97 7.17
N VAL A 21 -13.29 2.55 7.11
CA VAL A 21 -13.03 3.89 6.56
C VAL A 21 -12.43 3.80 5.16
N ASP A 22 -13.09 4.40 4.17
CA ASP A 22 -12.67 4.39 2.76
C ASP A 22 -12.18 5.74 2.22
N TYR A 23 -12.23 6.81 3.02
CA TYR A 23 -11.78 8.16 2.63
C TYR A 23 -10.25 8.36 2.71
N GLN A 24 -9.53 7.50 3.44
CA GLN A 24 -8.06 7.51 3.47
C GLN A 24 -7.47 7.22 2.09
N THR A 25 -6.30 7.78 1.77
CA THR A 25 -5.55 7.37 0.57
C THR A 25 -5.05 5.92 0.74
N LEU A 26 -4.87 5.20 -0.37
CA LEU A 26 -4.31 3.83 -0.32
C LEU A 26 -2.90 3.85 0.31
N ALA A 27 -2.07 4.81 -0.09
CA ALA A 27 -0.72 4.98 0.46
C ALA A 27 -0.75 5.25 1.98
N GLY A 28 -1.65 6.11 2.45
CA GLY A 28 -1.81 6.37 3.88
C GLY A 28 -2.25 5.14 4.67
N ALA A 29 -3.27 4.44 4.17
CA ALA A 29 -3.78 3.22 4.79
C ALA A 29 -2.71 2.10 4.87
N ILE A 30 -1.86 1.97 3.85
CA ILE A 30 -0.71 1.06 3.87
C ILE A 30 0.32 1.53 4.90
N ALA A 31 0.71 2.81 4.86
CA ALA A 31 1.76 3.36 5.74
C ALA A 31 1.43 3.22 7.24
N THR A 32 0.14 3.18 7.60
CA THR A 32 -0.37 2.95 8.96
C THR A 32 -0.78 1.50 9.25
N SER A 33 -0.53 0.57 8.31
CA SER A 33 -0.94 -0.85 8.40
C SER A 33 -2.43 -1.06 8.69
N THR A 34 -3.30 -0.26 8.07
CA THR A 34 -4.76 -0.40 8.17
C THR A 34 -5.21 -1.81 7.77
N HIS A 35 -6.15 -2.38 8.51
CA HIS A 35 -6.76 -3.69 8.26
C HIS A 35 -8.27 -3.65 8.46
N GLY A 36 -8.99 -4.57 7.81
CA GLY A 36 -10.40 -4.83 8.10
C GLY A 36 -10.56 -5.90 9.19
N THR A 37 -11.79 -6.37 9.37
CA THR A 37 -12.12 -7.46 10.29
C THR A 37 -11.74 -8.83 9.70
N GLY A 38 -11.42 -9.79 10.57
CA GLY A 38 -11.28 -11.21 10.22
C GLY A 38 -9.85 -11.74 10.37
N LYS A 39 -9.70 -12.83 11.14
CA LYS A 39 -8.40 -13.41 11.52
C LYS A 39 -7.56 -13.91 10.35
N ALA A 40 -8.21 -14.31 9.25
CA ALA A 40 -7.55 -14.82 8.06
C ALA A 40 -7.06 -13.71 7.11
N PHE A 41 -7.39 -12.44 7.38
CA PHE A 41 -7.06 -11.32 6.51
C PHE A 41 -5.97 -10.46 7.15
N GLY A 42 -4.85 -10.27 6.44
CA GLY A 42 -3.80 -9.34 6.86
C GLY A 42 -4.18 -7.87 6.61
N SER A 43 -3.31 -6.96 7.05
CA SER A 43 -3.43 -5.54 6.72
C SER A 43 -3.21 -5.28 5.23
N TYR A 44 -3.56 -4.09 4.75
CA TYR A 44 -3.24 -3.70 3.38
C TYR A 44 -1.74 -3.76 3.08
N ALA A 45 -0.91 -3.42 4.06
CA ALA A 45 0.55 -3.54 3.96
C ALA A 45 1.02 -4.97 3.65
N SER A 46 0.31 -5.98 4.16
CA SER A 46 0.65 -7.39 3.91
C SER A 46 0.39 -7.85 2.46
N GLN A 47 -0.47 -7.13 1.73
CA GLN A 47 -0.80 -7.42 0.33
C GLN A 47 0.12 -6.68 -0.65
N VAL A 48 0.94 -5.73 -0.19
CA VAL A 48 1.83 -4.98 -1.07
C VAL A 48 2.96 -5.88 -1.57
N VAL A 49 3.02 -6.06 -2.89
CA VAL A 49 4.09 -6.78 -3.60
C VAL A 49 5.17 -5.84 -4.16
N GLY A 50 4.92 -4.53 -4.16
CA GLY A 50 5.95 -3.52 -4.38
C GLY A 50 5.42 -2.09 -4.32
N LEU A 51 6.33 -1.13 -4.26
CA LEU A 51 6.01 0.30 -4.10
C LEU A 51 7.07 1.17 -4.77
N GLN A 52 6.64 2.36 -5.21
CA GLN A 52 7.55 3.43 -5.62
C GLN A 52 7.64 4.47 -4.49
N LEU A 53 8.86 4.83 -4.09
CA LEU A 53 9.16 5.75 -3.02
C LEU A 53 10.00 6.92 -3.54
N VAL A 54 9.53 8.15 -3.31
CA VAL A 54 10.34 9.36 -3.51
C VAL A 54 10.97 9.74 -2.17
N THR A 55 12.29 9.79 -2.11
CA THR A 55 13.05 10.07 -0.90
C THR A 55 13.31 11.58 -0.72
N ALA A 56 13.87 11.96 0.43
CA ALA A 56 14.35 13.33 0.65
C ALA A 56 15.61 13.68 -0.16
N SER A 57 16.30 12.69 -0.72
CA SER A 57 17.49 12.84 -1.58
C SER A 57 17.15 13.06 -3.05
N ASP A 58 15.87 13.32 -3.38
CA ASP A 58 15.38 13.43 -4.77
C ASP A 58 15.50 12.13 -5.59
N GLU A 59 15.60 10.98 -4.90
CA GLU A 59 15.65 9.67 -5.55
C GLU A 59 14.25 9.07 -5.65
N VAL A 60 13.97 8.43 -6.79
CA VAL A 60 12.75 7.63 -7.00
C VAL A 60 13.14 6.16 -7.01
N LEU A 61 12.83 5.46 -5.93
CA LEU A 61 13.12 4.04 -5.77
C LEU A 61 11.90 3.21 -6.19
N ASP A 62 12.09 2.22 -7.06
CA ASP A 62 11.09 1.18 -7.31
C ASP A 62 11.48 -0.07 -6.52
N CYS A 63 10.70 -0.39 -5.50
CA CYS A 63 11.05 -1.35 -4.46
C CYS A 63 10.11 -2.57 -4.52
N ASP A 64 10.67 -3.77 -4.37
CA ASP A 64 9.95 -5.03 -4.21
C ASP A 64 10.81 -6.03 -3.42
N ALA A 65 10.48 -7.32 -3.44
CA ALA A 65 11.22 -8.33 -2.70
C ALA A 65 12.64 -8.59 -3.27
N GLN A 66 12.93 -8.13 -4.49
CA GLN A 66 14.17 -8.35 -5.22
C GLN A 66 14.98 -7.05 -5.39
N HIS A 67 14.31 -5.90 -5.46
CA HIS A 67 14.89 -4.58 -5.67
C HIS A 67 14.68 -3.72 -4.43
N HIS A 68 15.77 -3.23 -3.84
CA HIS A 68 15.74 -2.45 -2.58
C HIS A 68 14.92 -3.14 -1.47
N ALA A 69 15.11 -4.45 -1.29
CA ALA A 69 14.27 -5.30 -0.44
C ALA A 69 14.10 -4.79 1.01
N GLU A 70 15.13 -4.19 1.59
CA GLU A 70 15.05 -3.60 2.93
C GLU A 70 14.18 -2.33 2.95
N VAL A 71 14.30 -1.48 1.92
CA VAL A 71 13.42 -0.31 1.74
C VAL A 71 11.99 -0.75 1.48
N PHE A 72 11.78 -1.81 0.69
CA PHE A 72 10.46 -2.39 0.48
C PHE A 72 9.83 -2.87 1.79
N LYS A 73 10.56 -3.66 2.59
CA LYS A 73 10.07 -4.15 3.88
C LYS A 73 9.68 -3.01 4.82
N ALA A 74 10.52 -1.99 4.94
CA ALA A 74 10.30 -0.84 5.81
C ALA A 74 9.21 0.11 5.26
N GLY A 75 9.13 0.29 3.95
CA GLY A 75 8.21 1.20 3.27
C GLY A 75 6.74 0.78 3.40
N ARG A 76 6.46 -0.52 3.52
CA ARG A 76 5.10 -1.06 3.68
C ARG A 76 4.41 -0.58 4.96
N VAL A 77 5.16 -0.26 6.02
CA VAL A 77 4.64 0.31 7.28
C VAL A 77 5.63 1.34 7.80
N SER A 78 5.54 2.56 7.26
CA SER A 78 6.56 3.60 7.47
C SER A 78 6.04 4.85 8.17
N LEU A 79 4.72 5.01 8.34
CA LEU A 79 4.09 6.26 8.79
C LEU A 79 4.51 7.50 7.97
N GLY A 80 5.01 7.30 6.74
CA GLY A 80 5.54 8.38 5.88
C GLY A 80 6.96 8.83 6.22
N ALA A 81 7.63 8.22 7.19
CA ALA A 81 8.95 8.64 7.66
C ALA A 81 10.08 8.41 6.63
N LEU A 82 9.88 7.53 5.65
CA LEU A 82 10.89 7.17 4.65
C LEU A 82 10.77 7.99 3.35
N GLY A 83 9.72 8.79 3.20
CA GLY A 83 9.44 9.55 1.99
C GLY A 83 8.00 9.40 1.51
N LEU A 84 7.76 9.75 0.25
CA LEU A 84 6.44 9.75 -0.37
C LEU A 84 6.22 8.51 -1.21
N VAL A 85 5.21 7.71 -0.89
CA VAL A 85 4.78 6.59 -1.74
C VAL A 85 3.90 7.12 -2.86
N THR A 86 4.35 6.97 -4.10
CA THR A 86 3.66 7.47 -5.31
C THR A 86 2.93 6.38 -6.08
N ARG A 87 3.36 5.12 -5.95
CA ARG A 87 2.74 3.96 -6.59
C ARG A 87 2.81 2.75 -5.68
N VAL A 88 1.79 1.90 -5.74
CA VAL A 88 1.71 0.63 -5.01
C VAL A 88 1.28 -0.46 -5.99
N ARG A 89 1.85 -1.65 -5.84
CA ARG A 89 1.45 -2.90 -6.49
C ARG A 89 0.94 -3.85 -5.39
N LEU A 90 -0.28 -4.36 -5.55
CA LEU A 90 -0.97 -5.30 -4.66
C LEU A 90 -1.10 -6.67 -5.32
#